data_AF-A0A520BU79-F1
#
_entry.id   AF-A0A520BU79-F1
#
_cell.length_a   1.000
_cell.length_b   1.000
_cell.length_c   1.000
_cell.angle_alpha   90.00
_cell.angle_beta   90.00
_cell.angle_gamma   90.00
#
_symmetry.space_group_name_H-M   'P 1'
#
loop_
_entity.id
_entity.type
_entity.pdbx_description
1 polymer ?
#
loop_
_entity_poly.entity_id
_entity_poly.type
_entity_poly.pdbx_seq_one_letter_code
_entity_poly.pdbx_strand_id
1 'polypeptide(L)'
;MSKELLLQVAPEIAGNDILLKQQIAKLERISFSEIQHVSILKRSIDARQKAIKINLKVVVFFQGESIIERTIELPDYKDVSKAKEVIVVGAGPAGLFAALQLIELGLKPIVLERGKNVQDRRRDLKAINRDHIVNENSNYCYGEGGAGTYSDGKLYTRSKKRGDVDRILELFVAFGASPQILVEAHPHIGTNKLPKIIQSIREKIIELGGEVRFNTKVVDFLIKQNAIEGVVTQQGDKIVASNLILATGHSARDIYELLHKRGVYIEAKPFALGVRAEHPQELIDKIQYSCDFRGEFLPPAPYSIVKQVNGRGMYSFCMCPGGIIAPCATTPGEVVTNGWSPSKRDQATANSGIVVELKLEDFAPFAKFGPLAGMEFQKSIEQQAWRLAGETQKVPAQRMIDFTQSKISESIPKTS
;
A
#
# COMPACT_ATOMS: atom_id res chain seq x y z
N MET A 1 32.45 14.78 19.62
CA MET A 1 31.76 13.62 19.03
C MET A 1 30.31 14.02 18.80
N SER A 2 29.72 13.59 17.68
CA SER A 2 28.33 13.87 17.40
C SER A 2 27.43 13.31 18.50
N LYS A 3 26.33 14.00 18.79
CA LYS A 3 25.46 13.70 19.93
C LYS A 3 24.06 13.34 19.47
N GLU A 4 23.55 12.18 19.88
CA GLU A 4 22.15 11.83 19.70
C GLU A 4 21.29 12.49 20.78
N LEU A 5 20.17 13.11 20.37
CA LEU A 5 19.22 13.78 21.25
C LEU A 5 17.78 13.35 20.95
N LEU A 6 16.96 13.32 21.99
CA LEU A 6 15.50 13.21 21.90
C LEU A 6 14.90 14.56 22.28
N LEU A 7 14.08 15.11 21.38
CA LEU A 7 13.50 16.43 21.52
C LEU A 7 11.99 16.35 21.35
N GLN A 8 11.27 17.18 22.10
CA GLN A 8 9.85 17.45 21.85
C GLN A 8 9.68 18.95 21.63
N VAL A 9 9.26 19.32 20.42
CA VAL A 9 9.18 20.74 20.00
C VAL A 9 7.85 21.04 19.32
N ALA A 10 7.54 22.33 19.12
CA ALA A 10 6.38 22.73 18.33
C ALA A 10 6.60 22.42 16.83
N PRO A 11 5.52 22.24 16.03
CA PRO A 11 5.64 21.95 14.60
C PRO A 11 6.51 22.96 13.82
N GLU A 12 6.41 24.24 14.13
CA GLU A 12 7.17 25.33 13.49
C GLU A 12 8.67 25.19 13.76
N ILE A 13 9.04 24.76 14.98
CA ILE A 13 10.44 24.51 15.35
C ILE A 13 10.95 23.26 14.64
N ALA A 14 10.15 22.19 14.57
CA ALA A 14 10.55 20.95 13.88
C ALA A 14 10.69 21.12 12.37
N GLY A 15 9.93 22.05 11.76
CA GLY A 15 9.94 22.31 10.32
C GLY A 15 10.96 23.37 9.89
N ASN A 16 11.72 23.97 10.81
CA ASN A 16 12.67 25.04 10.50
C ASN A 16 14.03 24.75 11.13
N ASP A 17 15.03 24.49 10.29
CA ASP A 17 16.38 24.10 10.71
C ASP A 17 17.05 25.14 11.64
N ILE A 18 16.79 26.43 11.43
CA ILE A 18 17.35 27.50 12.26
C ILE A 18 16.72 27.47 13.65
N LEU A 19 15.38 27.39 13.73
CA LEU A 19 14.67 27.31 15.00
C LEU A 19 15.02 26.04 15.76
N LEU A 20 15.16 24.91 15.06
CA LEU A 20 15.57 23.64 15.66
C LEU A 20 16.98 23.73 16.25
N LYS A 21 17.95 24.29 15.51
CA LYS A 21 19.31 24.53 15.99
C LYS A 21 19.32 25.45 17.21
N GLN A 22 18.55 26.54 17.20
CA GLN A 22 18.43 27.44 18.35
C GLN A 22 17.87 26.72 19.59
N GLN A 23 16.85 25.88 19.41
CA GLN A 23 16.25 25.11 20.48
C GLN A 23 17.24 24.09 21.07
N ILE A 24 18.03 23.43 20.21
CA ILE A 24 19.09 22.50 20.63
C ILE A 24 20.20 23.25 21.38
N ALA A 25 20.68 24.38 20.86
CA ALA A 25 21.71 25.19 21.51
C ALA A 25 21.29 25.61 22.92
N LYS A 26 20.04 26.04 23.10
CA LYS A 26 19.46 26.38 24.41
C LYS A 26 19.37 25.16 25.35
N LEU A 27 18.95 24.01 24.84
CA LEU A 27 18.81 22.78 25.63
C LEU A 27 20.18 22.25 26.09
N GLU A 28 21.17 22.31 25.22
CA GLU A 28 22.55 21.86 25.46
C GLU A 28 23.44 22.92 26.16
N ARG A 29 22.93 24.15 26.33
CA ARG A 29 23.66 25.29 26.92
C ARG A 29 24.98 25.62 26.20
N ILE A 30 24.93 25.59 24.87
CA ILE A 30 26.04 25.90 23.97
C ILE A 30 25.67 27.07 23.05
N SER A 31 26.66 27.65 22.37
CA SER A 31 26.40 28.65 21.34
C SER A 31 25.79 28.02 20.09
N PHE A 32 24.90 28.76 19.42
CA PHE A 32 24.36 28.38 18.11
C PHE A 32 25.48 28.09 17.08
N SER A 33 26.58 28.85 17.15
CA SER A 33 27.71 28.70 16.23
C SER A 33 28.47 27.37 16.38
N GLU A 34 28.35 26.71 17.54
CA GLU A 34 28.98 25.41 17.78
C GLU A 34 28.28 24.26 17.05
N ILE A 35 27.01 24.45 16.65
CA ILE A 35 26.23 23.43 15.92
C ILE A 35 26.46 23.57 14.41
N GLN A 36 27.22 22.64 13.85
CA GLN A 36 27.48 22.57 12.41
C GLN A 36 26.26 22.05 11.65
N HIS A 37 25.71 20.90 12.04
CA HIS A 37 24.60 20.24 11.34
C HIS A 37 23.71 19.45 12.31
N VAL A 38 22.43 19.30 11.95
CA VAL A 38 21.46 18.48 12.69
C VAL A 38 20.76 17.57 11.71
N SER A 39 20.90 16.26 11.88
CA SER A 39 20.21 15.26 11.07
C SER A 39 19.04 14.68 11.86
N ILE A 40 17.83 14.71 11.31
CA ILE A 40 16.65 14.10 11.92
C ILE A 40 16.65 12.61 11.59
N LEU A 41 16.75 11.76 12.60
CA LEU A 41 16.71 10.30 12.47
C LEU A 41 15.29 9.75 12.49
N LYS A 42 14.42 10.28 13.37
CA LYS A 42 13.01 9.88 13.46
C LYS A 42 12.13 11.08 13.80
N ARG A 43 10.91 11.10 13.25
CA ARG A 43 9.88 12.11 13.48
C ARG A 43 8.52 11.46 13.74
N SER A 44 7.81 11.94 14.76
CA SER A 44 6.41 11.58 15.00
C SER A 44 5.61 12.77 15.52
N ILE A 45 4.31 12.79 15.24
CA ILE A 45 3.38 13.82 15.68
C ILE A 45 2.66 13.32 16.94
N ASP A 46 2.65 14.14 17.99
CA ASP A 46 1.80 13.98 19.16
C ASP A 46 0.70 15.05 19.15
N ALA A 47 -0.49 14.63 18.74
CA ALA A 47 -1.69 15.47 18.66
C ALA A 47 -2.74 15.10 19.73
N ARG A 48 -2.32 14.48 20.84
CA ARG A 48 -3.25 14.08 21.92
C ARG A 48 -3.73 15.24 22.77
N GLN A 49 -2.96 16.33 22.81
CA GLN A 49 -3.29 17.57 23.52
C GLN A 49 -3.50 18.70 22.53
N LYS A 50 -4.16 19.78 22.98
CA LYS A 50 -4.41 20.97 22.16
C LYS A 50 -3.12 21.58 21.60
N ALA A 51 -2.04 21.58 22.38
CA ALA A 51 -0.72 22.01 21.93
C ALA A 51 0.02 20.83 21.27
N ILE A 52 -0.06 20.74 19.95
CA ILE A 52 0.58 19.68 19.18
C ILE A 52 2.10 19.75 19.34
N LYS A 53 2.71 18.58 19.47
CA LYS A 53 4.16 18.44 19.56
C LYS A 53 4.70 17.51 18.49
N ILE A 54 5.93 17.74 18.08
CA ILE A 54 6.70 16.84 17.24
C ILE A 54 7.79 16.22 18.12
N ASN A 55 7.80 14.90 18.19
CA ASN A 55 8.90 14.16 18.81
C ASN A 55 9.95 13.87 17.75
N LEU A 56 11.18 14.29 18.01
CA LEU A 56 12.33 14.12 17.13
C LEU A 56 13.39 13.27 17.82
N LYS A 57 13.95 12.31 17.10
CA LYS A 57 15.28 11.77 17.38
C LYS A 57 16.25 12.42 16.39
N VAL A 58 17.30 13.06 16.87
CA VAL A 58 18.28 13.77 16.03
C VAL A 58 19.71 13.37 16.35
N VAL A 59 20.62 13.54 15.40
CA VAL A 59 22.07 13.57 15.61
C VAL A 59 22.55 14.99 15.38
N VAL A 60 23.27 15.54 16.35
CA VAL A 60 23.88 16.87 16.28
C VAL A 60 25.36 16.72 16.00
N PHE A 61 25.83 17.37 14.95
CA PHE A 61 27.24 17.47 14.58
C PHE A 61 27.76 18.85 14.97
N PHE A 62 28.86 18.90 15.71
CA PHE A 62 29.50 20.12 16.16
C PHE A 62 30.58 20.59 15.17
N GLN A 63 31.04 21.83 15.33
CA GLN A 63 32.10 22.39 14.48
C GLN A 63 33.35 21.51 14.47
N GLY A 64 33.86 21.25 13.26
CA GLY A 64 35.05 20.42 13.05
C GLY A 64 34.76 18.92 13.00
N GLU A 65 33.50 18.51 13.13
CA GLU A 65 33.10 17.11 12.98
C GLU A 65 32.76 16.78 11.52
N SER A 66 33.16 15.59 11.08
CA SER A 66 32.74 15.05 9.79
C SER A 66 31.24 14.70 9.84
N ILE A 67 30.47 15.29 8.94
CA ILE A 67 29.06 14.93 8.74
C ILE A 67 29.04 13.60 7.99
N ILE A 68 28.59 12.55 8.65
CA ILE A 68 28.39 11.23 8.03
C ILE A 68 26.91 11.15 7.65
N GLU A 69 26.56 11.59 6.44
CA GLU A 69 25.25 11.29 5.88
C GLU A 69 25.24 9.85 5.38
N ARG A 70 24.27 9.06 5.85
CA ARG A 70 24.13 7.66 5.44
C ARG A 70 23.62 7.61 4.00
N THR A 71 24.51 7.37 3.05
CA THR A 71 24.14 7.01 1.67
C THR A 71 23.54 5.61 1.68
N ILE A 72 22.30 5.48 1.19
CA ILE A 72 21.64 4.19 1.07
C ILE A 72 21.93 3.66 -0.33
N GLU A 73 22.73 2.60 -0.39
CA GLU A 73 23.10 1.93 -1.64
C GLU A 73 22.30 0.66 -1.83
N LEU A 74 22.20 0.21 -3.08
CA LEU A 74 21.65 -1.10 -3.38
C LEU A 74 22.62 -2.19 -2.92
N PRO A 75 22.09 -3.36 -2.50
CA PRO A 75 22.92 -4.55 -2.31
C PRO A 75 23.78 -4.86 -3.54
N ASP A 76 24.94 -5.47 -3.32
CA ASP A 76 25.77 -6.01 -4.39
C ASP A 76 25.11 -7.25 -4.98
N TYR A 77 24.28 -7.03 -5.98
CA TYR A 77 23.58 -8.10 -6.69
C TYR A 77 24.48 -8.71 -7.76
N LYS A 78 24.51 -10.05 -7.81
CA LYS A 78 25.24 -10.81 -8.83
C LYS A 78 24.40 -11.02 -10.08
N ASP A 79 25.05 -11.16 -11.23
CA ASP A 79 24.41 -11.64 -12.45
C ASP A 79 23.98 -13.11 -12.27
N VAL A 80 22.68 -13.37 -12.41
CA VAL A 80 22.05 -14.68 -12.28
C VAL A 80 21.52 -15.24 -13.60
N SER A 81 21.89 -14.67 -14.75
CA SER A 81 21.41 -15.07 -16.08
C SER A 81 21.56 -16.56 -16.40
N LYS A 82 22.57 -17.23 -15.81
CA LYS A 82 22.85 -18.67 -15.95
C LYS A 82 22.52 -19.50 -14.71
N ALA A 83 21.90 -18.89 -13.70
CA ALA A 83 21.57 -19.55 -12.45
C ALA A 83 20.31 -20.42 -12.57
N LYS A 84 20.05 -21.20 -11.50
CA LYS A 84 18.84 -22.01 -11.41
C LYS A 84 17.59 -21.12 -11.38
N GLU A 85 16.60 -21.46 -12.20
CA GLU A 85 15.37 -20.70 -12.37
C GLU A 85 14.36 -20.96 -11.24
N VAL A 86 13.65 -19.90 -10.86
CA VAL A 86 12.53 -19.92 -9.90
C VAL A 86 11.40 -19.07 -10.48
N ILE A 87 10.21 -19.68 -10.62
CA ILE A 87 9.04 -18.96 -11.11
C ILE A 87 8.46 -18.09 -9.98
N VAL A 88 8.13 -16.85 -10.29
CA VAL A 88 7.41 -15.93 -9.39
C VAL A 88 6.14 -15.49 -10.10
N VAL A 89 4.97 -15.86 -9.60
CA VAL A 89 3.69 -15.48 -10.21
C VAL A 89 3.12 -14.27 -9.48
N GLY A 90 3.09 -13.13 -10.18
CA GLY A 90 2.64 -11.83 -9.69
C GLY A 90 3.80 -10.86 -9.48
N ALA A 91 3.69 -9.66 -10.05
CA ALA A 91 4.66 -8.56 -9.90
C ALA A 91 4.19 -7.50 -8.90
N GLY A 92 3.48 -7.92 -7.84
CA GLY A 92 3.19 -7.08 -6.68
C GLY A 92 4.40 -6.90 -5.75
N PRO A 93 4.26 -6.19 -4.61
CA PRO A 93 5.38 -5.99 -3.69
C PRO A 93 6.02 -7.31 -3.24
N ALA A 94 5.21 -8.32 -2.89
CA ALA A 94 5.72 -9.63 -2.50
C ALA A 94 6.55 -10.31 -3.61
N GLY A 95 6.08 -10.29 -4.85
CA GLY A 95 6.77 -10.92 -5.98
C GLY A 95 8.04 -10.18 -6.39
N LEU A 96 8.01 -8.85 -6.44
CA LEU A 96 9.19 -8.04 -6.80
C LEU A 96 10.31 -8.14 -5.76
N PHE A 97 9.98 -8.05 -4.47
CA PHE A 97 10.99 -8.22 -3.42
C PHE A 97 11.44 -9.68 -3.29
N ALA A 98 10.59 -10.67 -3.57
CA ALA A 98 11.04 -12.06 -3.69
C ALA A 98 12.03 -12.24 -4.85
N ALA A 99 11.79 -11.60 -6.00
CA ALA A 99 12.71 -11.64 -7.13
C ALA A 99 14.08 -11.02 -6.80
N LEU A 100 14.11 -9.86 -6.14
CA LEU A 100 15.36 -9.27 -5.65
C LEU A 100 16.08 -10.21 -4.66
N GLN A 101 15.34 -10.81 -3.72
CA GLN A 101 15.93 -11.75 -2.75
C GLN A 101 16.48 -13.01 -3.43
N LEU A 102 15.80 -13.52 -4.46
CA LEU A 102 16.29 -14.67 -5.25
C LEU A 102 17.63 -14.33 -5.92
N ILE A 103 17.76 -13.13 -6.46
CA ILE A 103 19.02 -12.67 -7.08
C ILE A 103 20.14 -12.59 -6.05
N GLU A 104 19.89 -12.05 -4.86
CA GLU A 104 20.88 -12.05 -3.76
C GLU A 104 21.34 -13.46 -3.38
N LEU A 105 20.44 -14.43 -3.48
CA LEU A 105 20.70 -15.85 -3.23
C LEU A 105 21.34 -16.57 -4.43
N GLY A 106 21.61 -15.87 -5.53
CA GLY A 106 22.21 -16.44 -6.73
C GLY A 106 21.24 -17.32 -7.54
N LEU A 107 19.94 -17.01 -7.53
CA LEU A 107 18.88 -17.71 -8.27
C LEU A 107 18.26 -16.78 -9.31
N LYS A 108 17.87 -17.32 -10.46
CA LYS A 108 17.26 -16.57 -11.56
C LYS A 108 15.74 -16.48 -11.39
N PRO A 109 15.15 -15.32 -11.07
CA PRO A 109 13.70 -15.19 -11.01
C PRO A 109 13.09 -15.09 -12.43
N ILE A 110 12.01 -15.82 -12.68
CA ILE A 110 11.12 -15.62 -13.83
C ILE A 110 9.78 -15.09 -13.30
N VAL A 111 9.62 -13.77 -13.35
CA VAL A 111 8.41 -13.08 -12.86
C VAL A 111 7.35 -13.06 -13.96
N LEU A 112 6.18 -13.64 -13.68
CA LEU A 112 5.04 -13.68 -14.58
C LEU A 112 3.93 -12.79 -14.04
N GLU A 113 3.53 -11.77 -14.79
CA GLU A 113 2.48 -10.83 -14.41
C GLU A 113 1.36 -10.86 -15.44
N ARG A 114 0.12 -11.10 -14.97
CA ARG A 114 -1.06 -11.14 -15.84
C ARG A 114 -1.35 -9.79 -16.48
N GLY A 115 -1.05 -8.70 -15.76
CA GLY A 115 -1.29 -7.35 -16.21
C GLY A 115 -0.13 -6.70 -16.94
N LYS A 116 -0.32 -5.41 -17.20
CA LYS A 116 0.61 -4.61 -17.99
C LYS A 116 1.72 -3.99 -17.13
N ASN A 117 2.77 -3.52 -17.81
CA ASN A 117 3.71 -2.57 -17.22
C ASN A 117 2.98 -1.32 -16.71
N VAL A 118 3.64 -0.56 -15.85
CA VAL A 118 3.04 0.55 -15.14
C VAL A 118 2.66 1.73 -16.05
N GLN A 119 3.30 1.91 -17.20
CA GLN A 119 2.97 3.00 -18.12
C GLN A 119 1.66 2.70 -18.85
N ASP A 120 1.52 1.49 -19.39
CA ASP A 120 0.35 1.06 -20.15
C ASP A 120 -0.87 0.84 -19.24
N ARG A 121 -0.63 0.33 -18.03
CA ARG A 121 -1.68 0.14 -17.00
C ARG A 121 -2.44 1.42 -16.68
N ARG A 122 -1.79 2.60 -16.75
CA ARG A 122 -2.46 3.90 -16.53
C ARG A 122 -3.62 4.14 -17.48
N ARG A 123 -3.53 3.63 -18.71
CA ARG A 123 -4.60 3.79 -19.72
C ARG A 123 -5.84 3.00 -19.31
N ASP A 124 -5.65 1.78 -18.82
CA ASP A 124 -6.76 0.96 -18.34
C ASP A 124 -7.40 1.56 -17.07
N LEU A 125 -6.60 2.11 -16.16
CA LEU A 125 -7.15 2.83 -15.00
C LEU A 125 -7.97 4.06 -15.40
N LYS A 126 -7.51 4.80 -16.40
CA LYS A 126 -8.27 5.93 -16.95
C LYS A 126 -9.60 5.45 -17.53
N ALA A 127 -9.61 4.32 -18.25
CA ALA A 127 -10.82 3.75 -18.83
C ALA A 127 -11.84 3.31 -17.75
N ILE A 128 -11.39 2.75 -16.63
CA ILE A 128 -12.28 2.43 -15.49
C ILE A 128 -12.95 3.71 -14.96
N ASN A 129 -12.17 4.78 -14.77
CA ASN A 129 -12.66 6.00 -14.14
C ASN A 129 -13.55 6.85 -15.07
N ARG A 130 -13.24 6.92 -16.36
CA ARG A 130 -13.94 7.79 -17.33
C ARG A 130 -14.98 7.06 -18.14
N ASP A 131 -14.64 5.87 -18.59
CA ASP A 131 -15.42 5.11 -19.57
C ASP A 131 -16.16 3.94 -18.91
N HIS A 132 -15.95 3.72 -17.60
CA HIS A 132 -16.50 2.61 -16.81
C HIS A 132 -16.11 1.21 -17.32
N ILE A 133 -15.02 1.10 -18.08
CA ILE A 133 -14.54 -0.15 -18.66
C ILE A 133 -13.51 -0.80 -17.74
N VAL A 134 -13.82 -2.00 -17.25
CA VAL A 134 -12.92 -2.80 -16.41
C VAL A 134 -12.19 -3.82 -17.28
N ASN A 135 -10.86 -3.73 -17.34
CA ASN A 135 -10.02 -4.76 -17.94
C ASN A 135 -9.66 -5.79 -16.87
N GLU A 136 -10.07 -7.04 -17.07
CA GLU A 136 -9.89 -8.16 -16.13
C GLU A 136 -8.43 -8.51 -15.84
N ASN A 137 -7.50 -8.08 -16.70
CA ASN A 137 -6.08 -8.37 -16.55
C ASN A 137 -5.26 -7.12 -16.22
N SER A 138 -5.81 -5.91 -16.32
CA SER A 138 -5.08 -4.66 -16.08
C SER A 138 -5.98 -3.64 -15.41
N ASN A 139 -5.88 -3.52 -14.09
CA ASN A 139 -6.76 -2.71 -13.25
C ASN A 139 -6.02 -2.30 -11.96
N TYR A 140 -6.72 -1.80 -10.95
CA TYR A 140 -6.08 -1.38 -9.68
C TYR A 140 -5.39 -2.52 -8.92
N CYS A 141 -5.73 -3.79 -9.18
CA CYS A 141 -5.10 -4.95 -8.53
C CYS A 141 -4.02 -5.60 -9.40
N TYR A 142 -4.21 -5.65 -10.73
CA TYR A 142 -3.35 -6.41 -11.65
C TYR A 142 -2.47 -5.54 -12.53
N GLY A 143 -1.24 -6.01 -12.75
CA GLY A 143 -0.15 -5.32 -13.45
C GLY A 143 1.01 -4.95 -12.54
N GLU A 144 2.01 -4.28 -13.11
CA GLU A 144 3.28 -3.97 -12.45
C GLU A 144 3.09 -3.25 -11.10
N GLY A 145 3.73 -3.79 -10.06
CA GLY A 145 3.63 -3.39 -8.64
C GLY A 145 2.31 -3.76 -7.95
N GLY A 146 1.43 -4.51 -8.62
CA GLY A 146 0.19 -5.05 -8.08
C GLY A 146 -0.75 -3.99 -7.51
N ALA A 147 -1.46 -4.32 -6.43
CA ALA A 147 -2.38 -3.40 -5.75
C ALA A 147 -1.69 -2.21 -5.06
N GLY A 148 -0.37 -2.24 -4.89
CA GLY A 148 0.39 -1.19 -4.20
C GLY A 148 0.62 0.05 -5.06
N THR A 149 0.76 -0.11 -6.38
CA THR A 149 1.27 0.92 -7.30
C THR A 149 0.49 2.23 -7.30
N TYR A 150 -0.84 2.15 -7.36
CA TYR A 150 -1.72 3.32 -7.42
C TYR A 150 -2.47 3.50 -6.09
N SER A 151 -1.69 3.56 -5.01
CA SER A 151 -2.17 3.75 -3.65
C SER A 151 -1.52 4.98 -3.00
N ASP A 152 -1.93 5.33 -1.77
CA ASP A 152 -1.19 6.29 -0.95
C ASP A 152 0.23 5.77 -0.59
N GLY A 153 0.47 4.44 -0.71
CA GLY A 153 1.78 3.85 -0.49
C GLY A 153 2.24 3.94 0.94
N LYS A 154 1.37 3.63 1.91
CA LYS A 154 1.68 3.61 3.35
C LYS A 154 2.59 2.42 3.66
N LEU A 155 3.72 2.68 4.32
CA LEU A 155 4.79 1.69 4.54
C LEU A 155 5.01 1.33 6.00
N TYR A 156 3.97 1.40 6.83
CA TYR A 156 4.03 0.97 8.22
C TYR A 156 3.21 -0.30 8.43
N THR A 157 3.70 -1.15 9.33
CA THR A 157 3.00 -2.38 9.73
C THR A 157 2.71 -2.37 11.23
N ARG A 158 1.50 -2.81 11.58
CA ARG A 158 1.10 -3.08 12.97
C ARG A 158 1.39 -4.53 13.38
N SER A 159 1.81 -5.37 12.44
CA SER A 159 2.17 -6.77 12.72
C SER A 159 3.44 -6.83 13.54
N LYS A 160 3.42 -7.63 14.62
CA LYS A 160 4.64 -8.00 15.36
C LYS A 160 5.43 -9.10 14.64
N LYS A 161 4.76 -9.92 13.82
CA LYS A 161 5.40 -10.87 12.90
C LYS A 161 5.76 -10.12 11.62
N ARG A 162 6.96 -9.54 11.61
CA ARG A 162 7.50 -8.79 10.46
C ARG A 162 8.97 -9.13 10.29
N GLY A 163 9.42 -9.13 9.03
CA GLY A 163 10.85 -9.17 8.72
C GLY A 163 11.51 -7.82 8.99
N ASP A 164 12.69 -7.63 8.42
CA ASP A 164 13.42 -6.37 8.48
C ASP A 164 12.70 -5.28 7.68
N VAL A 165 11.95 -4.42 8.37
CA VAL A 165 11.23 -3.31 7.75
C VAL A 165 12.19 -2.22 7.29
N ASP A 166 13.26 -1.98 8.03
CA ASP A 166 14.20 -0.90 7.71
C ASP A 166 14.91 -1.21 6.40
N ARG A 167 15.33 -2.46 6.18
CA ARG A 167 15.86 -2.91 4.87
C ARG A 167 14.92 -2.62 3.71
N ILE A 168 13.61 -2.85 3.87
CA ILE A 168 12.64 -2.59 2.79
C ILE A 168 12.52 -1.09 2.51
N LEU A 169 12.48 -0.26 3.56
CA LEU A 169 12.46 1.20 3.40
C LEU A 169 13.74 1.71 2.74
N GLU A 170 14.90 1.17 3.11
CA GLU A 170 16.19 1.50 2.51
C GLU A 170 16.23 1.14 1.04
N LEU A 171 15.77 -0.07 0.66
CA LEU A 171 15.63 -0.46 -0.74
C LEU A 171 14.74 0.51 -1.51
N PHE A 172 13.59 0.91 -0.95
CA PHE A 172 12.75 1.93 -1.61
C PHE A 172 13.50 3.25 -1.82
N VAL A 173 14.28 3.72 -0.84
CA VAL A 173 15.12 4.93 -0.99
C VAL A 173 16.17 4.74 -2.08
N ALA A 174 16.87 3.60 -2.09
CA ALA A 174 17.86 3.26 -3.11
C ALA A 174 17.26 3.22 -4.53
N PHE A 175 15.98 2.84 -4.66
CA PHE A 175 15.22 2.88 -5.92
C PHE A 175 14.55 4.24 -6.23
N GLY A 176 14.81 5.27 -5.42
CA GLY A 176 14.39 6.65 -5.68
C GLY A 176 13.20 7.16 -4.86
N ALA A 177 12.80 6.46 -3.79
CA ALA A 177 11.89 7.02 -2.80
C ALA A 177 12.56 8.15 -2.00
N SER A 178 11.75 9.04 -1.42
CA SER A 178 12.26 10.12 -0.58
C SER A 178 12.94 9.55 0.68
N PRO A 179 14.14 10.00 1.08
CA PRO A 179 14.76 9.59 2.35
C PRO A 179 13.89 9.87 3.58
N GLN A 180 12.91 10.78 3.47
CA GLN A 180 11.94 11.06 4.51
C GLN A 180 11.16 9.81 4.97
N ILE A 181 11.01 8.78 4.14
CA ILE A 181 10.33 7.55 4.56
C ILE A 181 11.09 6.78 5.67
N LEU A 182 12.39 7.02 5.82
CA LEU A 182 13.20 6.46 6.92
C LEU A 182 13.03 7.26 8.22
N VAL A 183 12.65 8.53 8.09
CA VAL A 183 12.50 9.47 9.21
C VAL A 183 11.09 9.41 9.80
N GLU A 184 10.06 9.35 8.95
CA GLU A 184 8.67 9.38 9.40
C GLU A 184 8.27 8.13 10.18
N ALA A 185 7.52 8.31 11.27
CA ALA A 185 6.91 7.19 12.00
C ALA A 185 5.79 6.50 11.20
N HIS A 186 5.10 7.24 10.33
CA HIS A 186 4.05 6.72 9.45
C HIS A 186 4.36 7.08 7.99
N PRO A 187 5.40 6.45 7.40
CA PRO A 187 5.87 6.81 6.08
C PRO A 187 4.87 6.48 4.98
N HIS A 188 4.87 7.31 3.95
CA HIS A 188 4.13 7.06 2.71
C HIS A 188 4.91 7.58 1.49
N ILE A 189 4.63 7.01 0.32
CA ILE A 189 5.29 7.42 -0.95
C ILE A 189 4.34 8.23 -1.85
N GLY A 190 3.08 7.79 -1.97
CA GLY A 190 2.07 8.37 -2.85
C GLY A 190 2.04 7.81 -4.27
N THR A 191 0.83 7.83 -4.86
CA THR A 191 0.49 7.19 -6.15
C THR A 191 1.30 7.72 -7.35
N ASN A 192 1.78 8.96 -7.27
CA ASN A 192 2.51 9.63 -8.35
C ASN A 192 4.00 9.26 -8.39
N LYS A 193 4.57 8.76 -7.29
CA LYS A 193 5.99 8.39 -7.20
C LYS A 193 6.23 6.89 -7.33
N LEU A 194 5.32 6.07 -6.79
CA LEU A 194 5.40 4.61 -6.82
C LEU A 194 5.65 4.02 -8.22
N PRO A 195 4.97 4.46 -9.29
CA PRO A 195 5.19 3.91 -10.63
C PRO A 195 6.65 3.87 -11.08
N LYS A 196 7.37 4.98 -10.90
CA LYS A 196 8.78 5.09 -11.30
C LYS A 196 9.67 4.18 -10.45
N ILE A 197 9.41 4.11 -9.15
CA ILE A 197 10.19 3.28 -8.22
C ILE A 197 10.01 1.80 -8.55
N ILE A 198 8.77 1.36 -8.79
CA ILE A 198 8.47 -0.03 -9.18
C ILE A 198 9.12 -0.36 -10.53
N GLN A 199 9.06 0.57 -11.49
CA GLN A 199 9.74 0.42 -12.77
C GLN A 199 11.25 0.21 -12.59
N SER A 200 11.91 1.01 -11.73
CA SER A 200 13.33 0.85 -11.41
C SER A 200 13.66 -0.52 -10.82
N ILE A 201 12.78 -1.05 -9.94
CA ILE A 201 12.95 -2.40 -9.38
C ILE A 201 12.90 -3.46 -10.48
N ARG A 202 11.91 -3.40 -11.38
CA ARG A 202 11.84 -4.31 -12.54
C ARG A 202 13.10 -4.23 -13.39
N GLU A 203 13.54 -3.02 -13.73
CA GLU A 203 14.72 -2.81 -14.58
C GLU A 203 15.97 -3.41 -13.94
N LYS A 204 16.14 -3.23 -12.63
CA LYS A 204 17.22 -3.86 -11.88
C LYS A 204 17.13 -5.39 -11.89
N ILE A 205 15.95 -5.98 -11.73
CA ILE A 205 15.76 -7.45 -11.84
C ILE A 205 16.22 -7.96 -13.21
N ILE A 206 15.86 -7.26 -14.29
CA ILE A 206 16.23 -7.63 -15.67
C ILE A 206 17.74 -7.45 -15.90
N GLU A 207 18.31 -6.33 -15.45
CA GLU A 207 19.74 -6.02 -15.53
C GLU A 207 20.60 -7.13 -14.92
N LEU A 208 20.13 -7.72 -13.82
CA LEU A 208 20.82 -8.78 -13.09
C LEU A 208 20.58 -10.19 -13.64
N GLY A 209 19.94 -10.32 -14.81
CA GLY A 209 19.72 -11.59 -15.49
C GLY A 209 18.41 -12.30 -15.13
N GLY A 210 17.55 -11.67 -14.32
CA GLY A 210 16.17 -12.11 -14.11
C GLY A 210 15.27 -11.82 -15.32
N GLU A 211 14.07 -12.42 -15.34
CA GLU A 211 13.07 -12.19 -16.38
C GLU A 211 11.78 -11.62 -15.78
N VAL A 212 11.15 -10.68 -16.49
CA VAL A 212 9.84 -10.14 -16.12
C VAL A 212 8.94 -10.11 -17.35
N ARG A 213 7.87 -10.93 -17.33
CA ARG A 213 6.95 -11.11 -18.46
C ARG A 213 5.56 -10.57 -18.09
N PHE A 214 5.20 -9.43 -18.69
CA PHE A 214 3.85 -8.86 -18.59
C PHE A 214 2.88 -9.50 -19.55
N ASN A 215 1.58 -9.25 -19.36
CA ASN A 215 0.49 -9.87 -20.14
C ASN A 215 0.57 -11.41 -20.18
N THR A 216 1.16 -12.00 -19.13
CA THR A 216 1.45 -13.43 -19.04
C THR A 216 0.67 -14.00 -17.86
N LYS A 217 -0.61 -14.31 -18.11
CA LYS A 217 -1.49 -14.88 -17.11
C LYS A 217 -1.22 -16.38 -16.97
N VAL A 218 -0.93 -16.84 -15.75
CA VAL A 218 -0.89 -18.27 -15.42
C VAL A 218 -2.32 -18.80 -15.33
N VAL A 219 -2.60 -19.91 -16.01
CA VAL A 219 -3.92 -20.55 -16.06
C VAL A 219 -3.91 -21.98 -15.54
N ASP A 220 -2.74 -22.57 -15.35
CA ASP A 220 -2.61 -23.93 -14.80
C ASP A 220 -1.25 -24.18 -14.15
N PHE A 221 -1.17 -25.24 -13.34
CA PHE A 221 0.05 -25.73 -12.71
C PHE A 221 0.44 -27.09 -13.28
N LEU A 222 1.73 -27.28 -13.56
CA LEU A 222 2.29 -28.59 -13.90
C LEU A 222 2.65 -29.30 -12.59
N ILE A 223 1.85 -30.29 -12.19
CA ILE A 223 2.04 -31.03 -10.94
C ILE A 223 2.20 -32.51 -11.27
N LYS A 224 3.30 -33.11 -10.81
CA LYS A 224 3.61 -34.53 -10.97
C LYS A 224 4.05 -35.10 -9.63
N GLN A 225 3.45 -36.22 -9.21
CA GLN A 225 3.78 -36.88 -7.93
C GLN A 225 3.78 -35.92 -6.73
N ASN A 226 2.78 -35.03 -6.65
CA ASN A 226 2.65 -33.98 -5.62
C ASN A 226 3.79 -32.93 -5.60
N ALA A 227 4.61 -32.84 -6.64
CA ALA A 227 5.64 -31.81 -6.81
C ALA A 227 5.27 -30.86 -7.95
N ILE A 228 5.58 -29.57 -7.77
CA ILE A 228 5.46 -28.56 -8.82
C ILE A 228 6.60 -28.72 -9.83
N GLU A 229 6.28 -28.75 -11.11
CA GLU A 229 7.25 -28.80 -12.21
C GLU A 229 7.18 -27.56 -13.11
N GLY A 230 6.20 -26.67 -12.90
CA GLY A 230 6.07 -25.45 -13.67
C GLY A 230 4.64 -24.92 -13.75
N VAL A 231 4.41 -24.03 -14.72
CA VAL A 231 3.11 -23.40 -14.98
C VAL A 231 2.75 -23.44 -16.46
N VAL A 232 1.45 -23.29 -16.74
CA VAL A 232 0.92 -23.06 -18.08
C VAL A 232 0.38 -21.64 -18.17
N THR A 233 0.76 -20.91 -19.22
CA THR A 233 0.26 -19.55 -19.50
C THR A 233 -1.03 -19.58 -20.30
N GLN A 234 -1.77 -18.47 -20.33
CA GLN A 234 -2.98 -18.31 -21.14
C GLN A 234 -2.72 -18.52 -22.64
N GLN A 235 -1.49 -18.29 -23.10
CA GLN A 235 -1.05 -18.51 -24.47
C GLN A 235 -0.72 -19.98 -24.76
N GLY A 236 -0.73 -20.86 -23.75
CA GLY A 236 -0.40 -22.28 -23.87
C GLY A 236 1.06 -22.61 -23.62
N ASP A 237 1.91 -21.61 -23.31
CA ASP A 237 3.32 -21.84 -23.02
C ASP A 237 3.48 -22.63 -21.72
N LYS A 238 4.42 -23.58 -21.72
CA LYS A 238 4.83 -24.31 -20.52
C LYS A 238 6.15 -23.74 -20.05
N ILE A 239 6.15 -23.17 -18.84
CA ILE A 239 7.37 -22.66 -18.20
C ILE A 239 7.72 -23.63 -17.09
N VAL A 240 8.84 -24.34 -17.26
CA VAL A 240 9.27 -25.43 -16.39
C VAL A 240 10.25 -24.91 -15.35
N ALA A 241 9.93 -25.11 -14.07
CA ALA A 241 10.84 -24.90 -12.95
C ALA A 241 10.35 -25.68 -11.73
N SER A 242 11.28 -26.26 -10.98
CA SER A 242 10.96 -27.05 -9.78
C SER A 242 10.59 -26.21 -8.55
N ASN A 243 10.71 -24.88 -8.64
CA ASN A 243 10.42 -23.95 -7.55
C ASN A 243 9.50 -22.85 -8.06
N LEU A 244 8.46 -22.55 -7.28
CA LEU A 244 7.47 -21.53 -7.61
C LEU A 244 7.09 -20.73 -6.36
N ILE A 245 7.01 -19.41 -6.51
CA ILE A 245 6.45 -18.48 -5.54
C ILE A 245 5.13 -17.95 -6.09
N LEU A 246 4.03 -18.21 -5.39
CA LEU A 246 2.70 -17.69 -5.74
C LEU A 246 2.43 -16.39 -4.98
N ALA A 247 2.57 -15.25 -5.66
CA ALA A 247 2.47 -13.89 -5.10
C ALA A 247 1.37 -13.07 -5.82
N THR A 248 0.23 -13.71 -6.09
CA THR A 248 -0.84 -13.20 -6.97
C THR A 248 -1.78 -12.18 -6.34
N GLY A 249 -1.66 -11.95 -5.02
CA GLY A 249 -2.58 -11.11 -4.25
C GLY A 249 -3.95 -11.77 -4.06
N HIS A 250 -4.76 -11.17 -3.18
CA HIS A 250 -6.04 -11.75 -2.76
C HIS A 250 -7.16 -11.62 -3.82
N SER A 251 -7.00 -10.74 -4.82
CA SER A 251 -8.04 -10.53 -5.83
C SER A 251 -8.03 -11.60 -6.93
N ALA A 252 -6.97 -12.41 -7.06
CA ALA A 252 -6.81 -13.44 -8.08
C ALA A 252 -7.71 -14.66 -7.82
N ARG A 253 -9.04 -14.46 -7.90
CA ARG A 253 -10.08 -15.48 -7.65
C ARG A 253 -9.84 -16.74 -8.48
N ASP A 254 -9.52 -16.55 -9.76
CA ASP A 254 -9.18 -17.62 -10.71
C ASP A 254 -8.03 -18.51 -10.24
N ILE A 255 -7.03 -17.96 -9.54
CA ILE A 255 -5.95 -18.75 -8.94
C ILE A 255 -6.45 -19.56 -7.75
N TYR A 256 -7.30 -19.00 -6.88
CA TYR A 256 -7.88 -19.75 -5.77
C TYR A 256 -8.82 -20.88 -6.25
N GLU A 257 -9.62 -20.62 -7.28
CA GLU A 257 -10.44 -21.62 -7.97
C GLU A 257 -9.57 -22.73 -8.57
N LEU A 258 -8.47 -22.36 -9.23
CA LEU A 258 -7.51 -23.30 -9.80
C LEU A 258 -6.85 -24.17 -8.72
N LEU A 259 -6.39 -23.58 -7.62
CA LEU A 259 -5.80 -24.29 -6.49
C LEU A 259 -6.79 -25.31 -5.93
N HIS A 260 -8.04 -24.90 -5.71
CA HIS A 260 -9.09 -25.79 -5.23
C HIS A 260 -9.35 -26.95 -6.20
N LYS A 261 -9.50 -26.65 -7.49
CA LYS A 261 -9.71 -27.64 -8.56
C LYS A 261 -8.55 -28.63 -8.67
N ARG A 262 -7.33 -28.18 -8.42
CA ARG A 262 -6.11 -29.00 -8.43
C ARG A 262 -5.87 -29.77 -7.13
N GLY A 263 -6.76 -29.66 -6.14
CA GLY A 263 -6.61 -30.32 -4.84
C GLY A 263 -5.48 -29.76 -4.00
N VAL A 264 -4.99 -28.55 -4.31
CA VAL A 264 -4.04 -27.85 -3.45
C VAL A 264 -4.78 -27.35 -2.22
N TYR A 265 -4.21 -27.61 -1.05
CA TYR A 265 -4.82 -27.23 0.22
C TYR A 265 -5.01 -25.71 0.32
N ILE A 266 -6.25 -25.30 0.57
CA ILE A 266 -6.64 -23.92 0.85
C ILE A 266 -7.68 -23.92 1.98
N GLU A 267 -7.69 -22.87 2.78
CA GLU A 267 -8.60 -22.71 3.91
C GLU A 267 -9.38 -21.39 3.79
N ALA A 268 -10.64 -21.40 4.20
CA ALA A 268 -11.43 -20.19 4.33
C ALA A 268 -10.83 -19.30 5.41
N LYS A 269 -10.54 -18.04 5.07
CA LYS A 269 -10.01 -17.04 6.00
C LYS A 269 -11.03 -15.91 6.21
N PRO A 270 -11.39 -15.58 7.47
CA PRO A 270 -12.19 -14.39 7.76
C PRO A 270 -11.52 -13.11 7.26
N PHE A 271 -12.37 -12.15 6.84
CA PHE A 271 -11.97 -10.83 6.36
C PHE A 271 -12.96 -9.76 6.82
N ALA A 272 -12.72 -8.50 6.48
CA ALA A 272 -13.61 -7.40 6.82
C ALA A 272 -14.17 -6.74 5.55
N LEU A 273 -15.42 -6.30 5.64
CA LEU A 273 -16.15 -5.65 4.55
C LEU A 273 -16.86 -4.42 5.09
N GLY A 274 -17.07 -3.41 4.24
CA GLY A 274 -17.83 -2.24 4.62
C GLY A 274 -17.85 -1.20 3.50
N VAL A 275 -17.90 0.07 3.88
CA VAL A 275 -18.07 1.20 2.97
C VAL A 275 -16.90 2.17 3.08
N ARG A 276 -16.63 2.95 2.03
CA ARG A 276 -15.75 4.11 2.13
C ARG A 276 -16.54 5.30 2.69
N ALA A 277 -16.06 5.90 3.78
CA ALA A 277 -16.54 7.17 4.29
C ALA A 277 -15.63 8.29 3.81
N GLU A 278 -16.21 9.43 3.38
CA GLU A 278 -15.50 10.61 2.91
C GLU A 278 -15.97 11.86 3.65
N HIS A 279 -15.03 12.76 3.96
CA HIS A 279 -15.26 14.02 4.66
C HIS A 279 -14.31 15.09 4.11
N PRO A 280 -14.62 16.41 4.27
CA PRO A 280 -13.63 17.45 4.03
C PRO A 280 -12.36 17.21 4.87
N GLN A 281 -11.18 17.31 4.27
CA GLN A 281 -9.91 17.14 4.99
C GLN A 281 -9.77 18.19 6.10
N GLU A 282 -10.23 19.42 5.86
CA GLU A 282 -10.22 20.50 6.85
C GLU A 282 -11.00 20.13 8.13
N LEU A 283 -12.10 19.38 8.01
CA LEU A 283 -12.85 18.91 9.18
C LEU A 283 -12.01 17.94 10.01
N ILE A 284 -11.31 17.01 9.36
CA ILE A 284 -10.43 16.06 10.04
C ILE A 284 -9.24 16.78 10.66
N ASP A 285 -8.66 17.76 9.97
CA ASP A 285 -7.58 18.60 10.49
C ASP A 285 -8.03 19.32 11.77
N LYS A 286 -9.21 19.98 11.75
CA LYS A 286 -9.78 20.66 12.94
C LYS A 286 -9.96 19.71 14.13
N ILE A 287 -10.48 18.51 13.88
CA ILE A 287 -10.72 17.51 14.93
C ILE A 287 -9.41 16.96 15.51
N GLN A 288 -8.48 16.54 14.65
CA GLN A 288 -7.26 15.86 15.08
C GLN A 288 -6.23 16.82 15.67
N TYR A 289 -6.17 18.05 15.17
CA TYR A 289 -5.18 19.04 15.58
C TYR A 289 -5.75 20.13 16.51
N SER A 290 -7.05 20.10 16.82
CA SER A 290 -7.67 21.11 17.70
C SER A 290 -7.38 22.56 17.28
N CYS A 291 -7.33 22.80 15.97
CA CYS A 291 -6.96 24.08 15.34
C CYS A 291 -8.04 24.54 14.35
N ASP A 292 -8.16 25.84 14.10
CA ASP A 292 -9.03 26.35 13.03
C ASP A 292 -8.36 26.24 11.65
N PHE A 293 -7.04 26.38 11.61
CA PHE A 293 -6.21 26.29 10.43
C PHE A 293 -4.95 25.46 10.73
N ARG A 294 -4.70 24.41 9.91
CA ARG A 294 -3.59 23.48 10.10
C ARG A 294 -2.21 24.11 9.90
N GLY A 295 -2.09 25.05 8.96
CA GLY A 295 -0.80 25.56 8.51
C GLY A 295 0.00 24.57 7.65
N GLU A 296 1.25 24.94 7.37
CA GLU A 296 2.17 24.20 6.50
C GLU A 296 3.08 23.19 7.23
N PHE A 297 3.27 23.38 8.54
CA PHE A 297 4.17 22.54 9.36
C PHE A 297 3.55 21.22 9.83
N LEU A 298 2.26 21.03 9.58
CA LEU A 298 1.55 19.79 9.87
C LEU A 298 1.03 19.16 8.58
N PRO A 299 1.21 17.84 8.39
CA PRO A 299 0.63 17.15 7.26
C PRO A 299 -0.90 17.02 7.44
N PRO A 300 -1.65 16.81 6.34
CA PRO A 300 -3.08 16.50 6.43
C PRO A 300 -3.34 15.35 7.40
N ALA A 301 -4.27 15.59 8.34
CA ALA A 301 -4.45 14.76 9.50
C ALA A 301 -5.00 13.38 9.16
N PRO A 302 -4.40 12.31 9.70
CA PRO A 302 -4.94 10.97 9.66
C PRO A 302 -5.92 10.72 10.80
N TYR A 303 -6.79 9.71 10.67
CA TYR A 303 -7.52 9.15 11.81
C TYR A 303 -7.50 7.61 11.84
N SER A 304 -7.67 7.05 13.02
CA SER A 304 -7.82 5.60 13.26
C SER A 304 -8.94 5.38 14.27
N ILE A 305 -9.99 4.65 13.88
CA ILE A 305 -11.12 4.33 14.75
C ILE A 305 -11.17 2.81 14.92
N VAL A 306 -11.42 2.35 16.14
CA VAL A 306 -11.68 0.94 16.46
C VAL A 306 -12.78 0.89 17.51
N LYS A 307 -13.79 0.05 17.31
CA LYS A 307 -14.88 -0.17 18.25
C LYS A 307 -15.36 -1.62 18.17
N GLN A 308 -15.67 -2.20 19.31
CA GLN A 308 -16.41 -3.47 19.37
C GLN A 308 -17.91 -3.16 19.42
N VAL A 309 -18.68 -3.74 18.50
CA VAL A 309 -20.14 -3.59 18.41
C VAL A 309 -20.74 -4.97 18.21
N ASN A 310 -21.65 -5.38 19.10
CA ASN A 310 -22.35 -6.68 19.02
C ASN A 310 -21.41 -7.88 18.79
N GLY A 311 -20.26 -7.91 19.47
CA GLY A 311 -19.28 -9.01 19.35
C GLY A 311 -18.48 -9.03 18.04
N ARG A 312 -18.45 -7.91 17.31
CA ARG A 312 -17.67 -7.71 16.08
C ARG A 312 -16.78 -6.48 16.16
N GLY A 313 -15.58 -6.60 15.61
CA GLY A 313 -14.70 -5.46 15.41
C GLY A 313 -15.17 -4.59 14.25
N MET A 314 -15.43 -3.31 14.51
CA MET A 314 -15.59 -2.26 13.51
C MET A 314 -14.40 -1.31 13.59
N TYR A 315 -13.79 -0.98 12.44
CA TYR A 315 -12.60 -0.13 12.42
C TYR A 315 -12.43 0.63 11.12
N SER A 316 -11.66 1.73 11.17
CA SER A 316 -11.21 2.40 9.96
C SER A 316 -10.00 1.68 9.36
N PHE A 317 -10.03 1.53 8.04
CA PHE A 317 -9.04 0.80 7.25
C PHE A 317 -8.60 1.66 6.06
N CYS A 318 -7.30 1.61 5.75
CA CYS A 318 -6.71 2.32 4.62
C CYS A 318 -7.16 3.81 4.54
N MET A 319 -7.11 4.52 5.67
CA MET A 319 -7.46 5.94 5.76
C MET A 319 -6.46 6.79 4.95
N CYS A 320 -6.94 7.59 4.01
CA CYS A 320 -6.21 8.36 3.01
C CYS A 320 -6.47 9.85 3.23
N PRO A 321 -5.55 10.57 3.90
CA PRO A 321 -5.65 12.03 4.03
C PRO A 321 -5.47 12.68 2.66
N GLY A 322 -6.24 13.73 2.37
CA GLY A 322 -6.20 14.49 1.13
C GLY A 322 -6.15 13.58 -0.09
N GLY A 323 -7.03 12.59 -0.13
CA GLY A 323 -7.06 11.51 -1.11
C GLY A 323 -8.40 11.37 -1.80
N ILE A 324 -8.52 10.36 -2.65
CA ILE A 324 -9.74 10.08 -3.40
C ILE A 324 -10.22 8.65 -3.18
N ILE A 325 -11.52 8.42 -3.39
CA ILE A 325 -12.10 7.08 -3.49
C ILE A 325 -11.90 6.58 -4.92
N ALA A 326 -11.44 5.33 -5.08
CA ALA A 326 -11.14 4.75 -6.38
C ALA A 326 -12.04 3.54 -6.70
N PRO A 327 -12.52 3.43 -7.95
CA PRO A 327 -13.20 2.22 -8.44
C PRO A 327 -12.17 1.12 -8.71
N CYS A 328 -12.15 0.09 -7.87
CA CYS A 328 -11.13 -0.95 -7.86
C CYS A 328 -11.66 -2.32 -8.27
N ALA A 329 -12.74 -2.38 -9.06
CA ALA A 329 -13.25 -3.64 -9.58
C ALA A 329 -12.18 -4.35 -10.42
N THR A 330 -12.12 -5.67 -10.30
CA THR A 330 -11.22 -6.51 -11.08
C THR A 330 -11.91 -7.25 -12.21
N THR A 331 -13.24 -7.29 -12.21
CA THR A 331 -14.07 -7.99 -13.19
C THR A 331 -15.19 -7.07 -13.69
N PRO A 332 -15.55 -7.08 -14.98
CA PRO A 332 -16.81 -6.53 -15.47
C PRO A 332 -18.01 -7.08 -14.70
N GLY A 333 -19.03 -6.24 -14.48
CA GLY A 333 -20.21 -6.62 -13.70
C GLY A 333 -20.05 -6.49 -12.18
N GLU A 334 -18.91 -5.97 -11.71
CA GLU A 334 -18.61 -5.77 -10.29
C GLU A 334 -18.25 -4.30 -10.01
N VAL A 335 -18.49 -3.85 -8.78
CA VAL A 335 -17.95 -2.60 -8.27
C VAL A 335 -17.29 -2.81 -6.90
N VAL A 336 -16.12 -2.22 -6.73
CA VAL A 336 -15.31 -2.29 -5.50
C VAL A 336 -14.76 -0.90 -5.23
N THR A 337 -14.72 -0.48 -3.97
CA THR A 337 -14.09 0.80 -3.60
C THR A 337 -12.80 0.57 -2.84
N ASN A 338 -11.79 1.38 -3.14
CA ASN A 338 -10.62 1.59 -2.28
C ASN A 338 -10.30 3.09 -2.25
N GLY A 339 -9.11 3.47 -1.80
CA GLY A 339 -8.70 4.86 -1.74
C GLY A 339 -7.21 5.03 -1.88
N TRP A 340 -6.81 6.19 -2.41
CA TRP A 340 -5.40 6.55 -2.58
C TRP A 340 -5.22 8.06 -2.35
N SER A 341 -3.98 8.46 -2.08
CA SER A 341 -3.61 9.88 -2.02
C SER A 341 -2.36 10.14 -2.87
N PRO A 342 -2.22 11.34 -3.45
CA PRO A 342 -0.96 11.79 -4.02
C PRO A 342 0.09 11.96 -2.91
N SER A 343 1.37 12.04 -3.26
CA SER A 343 2.47 12.20 -2.29
C SER A 343 2.32 13.45 -1.42
N LYS A 344 1.64 14.49 -1.92
CA LYS A 344 1.38 15.73 -1.17
C LYS A 344 0.13 15.66 -0.28
N ARG A 345 -0.75 14.67 -0.51
CA ARG A 345 -2.05 14.53 0.17
C ARG A 345 -2.85 15.84 0.15
N ASP A 346 -2.95 16.45 -1.01
CA ASP A 346 -3.46 17.81 -1.22
C ASP A 346 -4.86 17.87 -1.83
N GLN A 347 -5.61 16.75 -1.87
CA GLN A 347 -7.03 16.78 -2.24
C GLN A 347 -7.88 17.36 -1.11
N ALA A 348 -9.07 17.86 -1.47
CA ALA A 348 -9.98 18.51 -0.54
C ALA A 348 -10.62 17.55 0.49
N THR A 349 -10.59 16.25 0.23
CA THR A 349 -11.28 15.24 1.05
C THR A 349 -10.33 14.24 1.71
N ALA A 350 -10.72 13.76 2.88
CA ALA A 350 -10.18 12.60 3.55
C ALA A 350 -11.15 11.43 3.36
N ASN A 351 -10.64 10.21 3.15
CA ASN A 351 -11.51 9.04 3.11
C ASN A 351 -10.90 7.81 3.82
N SER A 352 -11.73 6.91 4.34
CA SER A 352 -11.28 5.62 4.86
C SER A 352 -12.35 4.55 4.66
N GLY A 353 -11.92 3.28 4.57
CA GLY A 353 -12.85 2.17 4.67
C GLY A 353 -13.33 2.03 6.10
N ILE A 354 -14.63 2.11 6.34
CA ILE A 354 -15.26 1.76 7.61
C ILE A 354 -15.77 0.34 7.47
N VAL A 355 -15.04 -0.60 8.06
CA VAL A 355 -15.24 -2.03 7.83
C VAL A 355 -15.62 -2.74 9.12
N VAL A 356 -16.38 -3.82 8.96
CA VAL A 356 -16.78 -4.73 10.04
C VAL A 356 -16.18 -6.09 9.76
N GLU A 357 -15.68 -6.73 10.82
CA GLU A 357 -15.21 -8.10 10.81
C GLU A 357 -16.33 -9.08 10.43
N LEU A 358 -16.06 -9.89 9.41
CA LEU A 358 -16.84 -11.08 9.07
C LEU A 358 -16.17 -12.31 9.66
N LYS A 359 -16.98 -13.29 10.05
CA LYS A 359 -16.59 -14.59 10.59
C LYS A 359 -17.03 -15.69 9.61
N LEU A 360 -16.54 -16.91 9.79
CA LEU A 360 -16.87 -18.03 8.89
C LEU A 360 -18.38 -18.32 8.84
N GLU A 361 -19.10 -18.10 9.95
CA GLU A 361 -20.56 -18.24 10.03
C GLU A 361 -21.32 -17.30 9.08
N ASP A 362 -20.76 -16.13 8.74
CA ASP A 362 -21.38 -15.19 7.80
C ASP A 362 -21.39 -15.73 6.37
N PHE A 363 -20.55 -16.73 6.08
CA PHE A 363 -20.47 -17.37 4.77
C PHE A 363 -21.32 -18.64 4.68
N ALA A 364 -22.13 -18.95 5.70
CA ALA A 364 -23.00 -20.14 5.70
C ALA A 364 -23.90 -20.27 4.45
N PRO A 365 -24.50 -19.19 3.89
CA PRO A 365 -25.27 -19.28 2.63
C PRO A 365 -24.44 -19.74 1.42
N PHE A 366 -23.11 -19.65 1.50
CA PHE A 366 -22.16 -20.01 0.46
C PHE A 366 -21.38 -21.29 0.78
N ALA A 367 -21.78 -22.06 1.80
CA ALA A 367 -21.07 -23.25 2.27
C ALA A 367 -20.82 -24.31 1.18
N LYS A 368 -21.68 -24.37 0.16
CA LYS A 368 -21.52 -25.28 -1.01
C LYS A 368 -20.21 -25.07 -1.79
N PHE A 369 -19.56 -23.91 -1.63
CA PHE A 369 -18.28 -23.59 -2.26
C PHE A 369 -17.07 -23.96 -1.37
N GLY A 370 -17.30 -24.60 -0.22
CA GLY A 370 -16.25 -25.06 0.68
C GLY A 370 -15.28 -23.93 1.09
N PRO A 371 -13.96 -24.10 0.89
CA PRO A 371 -12.98 -23.09 1.27
C PRO A 371 -13.10 -21.76 0.49
N LEU A 372 -13.84 -21.75 -0.62
CA LEU A 372 -14.08 -20.55 -1.45
C LEU A 372 -15.33 -19.75 -1.04
N ALA A 373 -16.06 -20.17 0.01
CA ALA A 373 -17.32 -19.55 0.42
C ALA A 373 -17.22 -18.03 0.66
N GLY A 374 -16.14 -17.56 1.30
CA GLY A 374 -15.93 -16.13 1.55
C GLY A 374 -15.69 -15.31 0.26
N MET A 375 -15.07 -15.93 -0.75
CA MET A 375 -14.83 -15.30 -2.05
C MET A 375 -16.13 -15.16 -2.85
N GLU A 376 -17.01 -16.16 -2.80
CA GLU A 376 -18.32 -16.10 -3.45
C GLU A 376 -19.28 -15.13 -2.74
N PHE A 377 -19.22 -15.06 -1.41
CA PHE A 377 -19.90 -14.00 -0.65
C PHE A 377 -19.45 -12.62 -1.13
N GLN A 378 -18.13 -12.38 -1.19
CA GLN A 378 -17.57 -11.11 -1.66
C GLN A 378 -18.07 -10.75 -3.07
N LYS A 379 -17.97 -11.69 -4.02
CA LYS A 379 -18.44 -11.54 -5.39
C LYS A 379 -19.92 -11.16 -5.45
N SER A 380 -20.76 -11.79 -4.64
CA SER A 380 -22.20 -11.49 -4.60
C SER A 380 -22.50 -10.04 -4.21
N ILE A 381 -21.76 -9.49 -3.24
CA ILE A 381 -21.94 -8.10 -2.79
C ILE A 381 -21.45 -7.12 -3.86
N GLU A 382 -20.30 -7.39 -4.50
CA GLU A 382 -19.76 -6.54 -5.55
C GLU A 382 -20.69 -6.44 -6.77
N GLN A 383 -21.30 -7.56 -7.17
CA GLN A 383 -22.28 -7.60 -8.25
C GLN A 383 -23.60 -6.91 -7.86
N GLN A 384 -24.05 -7.08 -6.61
CA GLN A 384 -25.24 -6.40 -6.13
C GLN A 384 -25.04 -4.87 -6.11
N ALA A 385 -23.89 -4.41 -5.60
CA ALA A 385 -23.55 -2.99 -5.58
C ALA A 385 -23.46 -2.41 -6.99
N TRP A 386 -22.91 -3.16 -7.95
CA TRP A 386 -22.83 -2.76 -9.36
C TRP A 386 -24.22 -2.58 -9.98
N ARG A 387 -25.14 -3.54 -9.77
CA ARG A 387 -26.54 -3.44 -10.23
C ARG A 387 -27.25 -2.24 -9.61
N LEU A 388 -27.11 -2.03 -8.30
CA LEU A 388 -27.73 -0.91 -7.59
C LEU A 388 -27.20 0.46 -8.05
N ALA A 389 -25.97 0.51 -8.54
CA ALA A 389 -25.35 1.74 -9.06
C ALA A 389 -25.60 1.96 -10.57
N GLY A 390 -26.52 1.20 -11.17
CA GLY A 390 -26.89 1.35 -12.58
C GLY A 390 -25.88 0.74 -13.55
N GLU A 391 -25.23 -0.36 -13.16
CA GLU A 391 -24.40 -1.19 -14.04
C GLU A 391 -23.19 -0.46 -14.64
N THR A 392 -22.66 0.52 -13.89
CA THR A 392 -21.45 1.28 -14.22
C THR A 392 -20.43 1.16 -13.08
N GLN A 393 -19.29 1.86 -13.19
CA GLN A 393 -18.34 1.98 -12.06
C GLN A 393 -18.75 3.08 -11.06
N LYS A 394 -19.97 3.62 -11.16
CA LYS A 394 -20.59 4.36 -10.05
C LYS A 394 -20.82 3.40 -8.88
N VAL A 395 -20.99 3.96 -7.68
CA VAL A 395 -21.19 3.18 -6.45
C VAL A 395 -22.48 3.60 -5.76
N PRO A 396 -23.15 2.69 -5.03
CA PRO A 396 -24.22 3.08 -4.12
C PRO A 396 -23.63 4.05 -3.08
N ALA A 397 -24.24 5.21 -2.91
CA ALA A 397 -23.76 6.26 -2.03
C ALA A 397 -24.92 6.87 -1.23
N GLN A 398 -24.62 7.27 0.00
CA GLN A 398 -25.60 7.85 0.93
C GLN A 398 -24.88 8.80 1.90
N ARG A 399 -25.54 9.89 2.30
CA ARG A 399 -25.03 10.76 3.37
C ARG A 399 -24.99 9.96 4.67
N MET A 400 -23.91 10.10 5.42
CA MET A 400 -23.70 9.34 6.67
C MET A 400 -24.83 9.55 7.69
N ILE A 401 -25.37 10.77 7.82
CA ILE A 401 -26.49 11.06 8.73
C ILE A 401 -27.78 10.34 8.28
N ASP A 402 -28.03 10.28 6.97
CA ASP A 402 -29.22 9.60 6.45
C ASP A 402 -29.08 8.08 6.60
N PHE A 403 -27.88 7.53 6.37
CA PHE A 403 -27.56 6.12 6.59
C PHE A 403 -27.81 5.71 8.04
N THR A 404 -27.35 6.48 9.02
CA THR A 404 -27.58 6.17 10.45
C THR A 404 -29.04 6.32 10.88
N GLN A 405 -29.84 7.09 10.13
CA GLN A 405 -31.26 7.29 10.36
C GLN A 405 -32.17 6.41 9.48
N SER A 406 -31.60 5.50 8.67
CA SER A 406 -32.36 4.67 7.71
C SER A 406 -33.22 5.48 6.73
N LYS A 407 -32.73 6.65 6.28
CA LYS A 407 -33.41 7.52 5.29
C LYS A 407 -32.67 7.51 3.96
N ILE A 408 -33.37 7.52 2.84
CA ILE A 408 -32.72 7.68 1.53
C ILE A 408 -32.24 9.14 1.40
N SER A 409 -31.00 9.34 0.94
CA SER A 409 -30.47 10.68 0.70
C SER A 409 -31.10 11.32 -0.52
N GLU A 410 -31.62 12.54 -0.38
CA GLU A 410 -32.16 13.34 -1.50
C GLU A 410 -31.06 13.83 -2.43
N SER A 411 -29.84 14.03 -1.91
CA SER A 411 -28.67 14.45 -2.68
C SER A 411 -27.38 13.94 -2.02
N ILE A 412 -26.34 13.80 -2.83
CA ILE A 412 -24.99 13.44 -2.40
C ILE A 412 -24.08 14.65 -2.62
N PRO A 413 -23.28 15.07 -1.61
CA PRO A 413 -22.30 16.13 -1.80
C PRO A 413 -21.32 15.81 -2.92
N LYS A 414 -20.66 16.84 -3.47
CA LYS A 414 -19.55 16.61 -4.38
C LYS A 414 -18.48 15.79 -3.66
N THR A 415 -18.16 14.63 -4.23
CA THR A 415 -17.12 13.71 -3.77
C THR A 415 -15.85 13.87 -4.63
N SER A 416 -14.79 13.18 -4.23
CA SER A 416 -13.49 13.20 -4.91
C SER A 416 -13.48 12.73 -6.36
#